data_AF-A0A9D4TD85-F1
#
_entry.id   AF-A0A9D4TD85-F1
#
_cell.length_a   1.000
_cell.length_b   1.000
_cell.length_c   1.000
_cell.angle_alpha   90.00
_cell.angle_beta   90.00
_cell.angle_gamma   90.00
#
_symmetry.space_group_name_H-M   'P 1'
#
loop_
_entity.id
_entity.type
_entity.pdbx_description
1 polymer ?
#
loop_
_entity_poly.entity_id
_entity_poly.type
_entity_poly.pdbx_seq_one_letter_code
_entity_poly.pdbx_strand_id
1 'polypeptide(L)'
;MLGGVPPRNREQFWDNTPFLEMRGAERSVLRSKPGAIKTHLPFDRQPYSPQAKYLYITRNPFDCCVSYYYHTKHLPGYCFGQATFDDFFELFITGDVEFGDYFDHLLSWYAHRSDPNVLFLTYEELKRDTSAAVVKIAGFLGEEYAARLRREPALVGRILEAAALGNMKKVFNSCDFPVTEEKAASLKEQERQAAASVEELVRRPMTGEFVRKGAVGDWKGHFSPVQVQRMLERIRVKTAGSDVMDLWKDIDIPR
;
A
#
# COMPACT_ATOMS: atom_id res chain seq x y z
N MET A 1 12.93 21.38 1.91
CA MET A 1 11.65 20.97 2.52
C MET A 1 10.60 22.03 2.23
N LEU A 2 9.42 21.65 1.72
CA LEU A 2 8.36 22.55 1.25
C LEU A 2 7.58 23.28 2.37
N GLY A 3 8.17 23.55 3.54
CA GLY A 3 7.49 24.33 4.60
C GLY A 3 6.16 23.74 5.13
N GLY A 4 5.86 22.46 4.87
CA GLY A 4 4.57 21.84 5.19
C GLY A 4 3.48 22.04 4.14
N VAL A 5 3.85 22.44 2.91
CA VAL A 5 2.94 22.52 1.76
C VAL A 5 2.76 21.11 1.16
N PRO A 6 1.53 20.58 1.09
CA PRO A 6 1.27 19.28 0.47
C PRO A 6 1.51 19.32 -1.05
N PRO A 7 1.72 18.17 -1.71
CA PRO A 7 1.78 18.11 -3.17
C PRO A 7 0.50 18.69 -3.78
N ARG A 8 0.64 19.45 -4.87
CA ARG A 8 -0.48 20.08 -5.58
C ARG A 8 -1.39 19.07 -6.27
N ASN A 9 -0.81 17.97 -6.72
CA ASN A 9 -1.49 16.89 -7.43
C ASN A 9 -0.73 15.57 -7.25
N ARG A 10 -1.33 14.47 -7.74
CA ARG A 10 -0.76 13.12 -7.69
C ARG A 10 0.60 13.01 -8.39
N GLU A 11 0.76 13.63 -9.56
CA GLU A 11 2.01 13.56 -10.33
C GLU A 11 3.18 14.14 -9.51
N GLN A 12 2.98 15.33 -8.93
CA GLN A 12 3.98 15.92 -8.04
C GLN A 12 4.24 15.03 -6.83
N PHE A 13 3.22 14.38 -6.27
CA PHE A 13 3.42 13.44 -5.16
C PHE A 13 4.28 12.26 -5.56
N TRP A 14 4.01 11.62 -6.71
CA TRP A 14 4.77 10.46 -7.19
C TRP A 14 6.18 10.83 -7.64
N ASP A 15 6.37 12.01 -8.21
CA ASP A 15 7.70 12.52 -8.54
C ASP A 15 8.55 12.77 -7.29
N ASN A 16 7.92 13.25 -6.21
CA ASN A 16 8.56 13.44 -4.90
C ASN A 16 8.72 12.13 -4.11
N THR A 17 7.97 11.09 -4.48
CA THR A 17 7.97 9.80 -3.78
C THR A 17 7.90 8.61 -4.75
N PRO A 18 8.97 8.38 -5.53
CA PRO A 18 8.97 7.39 -6.61
C PRO A 18 8.90 5.96 -6.06
N PHE A 19 8.24 5.08 -6.82
CA PHE A 19 8.31 3.63 -6.61
C PHE A 19 9.62 3.09 -7.18
N LEU A 20 10.39 2.42 -6.33
CA LEU A 20 11.68 1.84 -6.69
C LEU A 20 11.55 0.85 -7.84
N GLU A 21 10.56 -0.05 -7.76
CA GLU A 21 10.26 -1.10 -8.74
C GLU A 21 9.70 -0.57 -10.07
N MET A 22 9.18 0.67 -10.11
CA MET A 22 8.65 1.25 -11.36
C MET A 22 9.63 2.20 -12.04
N ARG A 23 10.50 2.87 -11.28
CA ARG A 23 11.40 3.92 -11.79
C ARG A 23 12.86 3.48 -11.84
N GLY A 24 13.22 2.38 -11.18
CA GLY A 24 14.59 1.92 -11.01
C GLY A 24 15.38 2.74 -9.98
N ALA A 25 16.51 2.19 -9.52
CA ALA A 25 17.32 2.76 -8.45
C ALA A 25 17.88 4.16 -8.81
N GLU A 26 18.43 4.34 -10.02
CA GLU A 26 19.07 5.59 -10.43
C GLU A 26 18.10 6.78 -10.43
N ARG A 27 16.93 6.64 -11.05
CA ARG A 27 15.93 7.72 -11.11
C ARG A 27 15.32 8.00 -9.73
N SER A 28 15.20 6.97 -8.89
CA SER A 28 14.69 7.11 -7.52
C SER A 28 15.66 7.91 -6.65
N VAL A 29 16.97 7.73 -6.80
CA VAL A 29 18.01 8.48 -6.07
C VAL A 29 18.15 9.92 -6.58
N LEU A 30 18.04 10.15 -7.88
CA LEU A 30 18.21 11.49 -8.48
C LEU A 30 17.07 12.46 -8.10
N ARG A 31 15.86 11.96 -7.89
CA ARG A 31 14.67 12.79 -7.57
C ARG A 31 14.34 12.87 -6.07
N SER A 32 14.95 12.03 -5.23
CA SER A 32 14.62 11.91 -3.80
C SER A 32 15.34 12.91 -2.88
N LYS A 33 15.78 14.08 -3.36
CA LYS A 33 16.40 15.09 -2.47
C LYS A 33 15.47 16.28 -2.17
N PRO A 34 14.93 16.40 -0.94
CA PRO A 34 14.74 15.41 0.13
C PRO A 34 13.33 14.80 0.04
N GLY A 35 13.22 13.53 -0.34
CA GLY A 35 11.97 12.80 -0.57
C GLY A 35 12.08 11.34 -0.17
N ALA A 36 10.94 10.70 0.10
CA ALA A 36 10.89 9.28 0.44
C ALA A 36 10.89 8.42 -0.83
N ILE A 37 11.49 7.23 -0.79
CA ILE A 37 11.34 6.22 -1.84
C ILE A 37 10.28 5.23 -1.37
N LYS A 38 9.40 4.80 -2.28
CA LYS A 38 8.38 3.78 -2.00
C LYS A 38 8.78 2.45 -2.62
N THR A 39 8.39 1.37 -1.98
CA THR A 39 8.47 0.05 -2.59
C THR A 39 7.44 -0.90 -1.97
N HIS A 40 6.97 -1.85 -2.77
CA HIS A 40 6.16 -2.99 -2.34
C HIS A 40 6.94 -4.30 -2.29
N LEU A 41 8.28 -4.25 -2.39
CA LEU A 41 9.12 -5.43 -2.34
C LEU A 41 9.26 -5.99 -0.90
N PRO A 42 9.32 -7.32 -0.74
CA PRO A 42 9.63 -7.93 0.55
C PRO A 42 11.07 -7.58 0.97
N PHE A 43 11.36 -7.75 2.26
CA PHE A 43 12.62 -7.26 2.86
C PHE A 43 13.86 -7.77 2.13
N ASP A 44 13.85 -9.05 1.74
CA ASP A 44 14.94 -9.77 1.08
C ASP A 44 15.12 -9.40 -0.40
N ARG A 45 14.19 -8.64 -1.00
CA ARG A 45 14.22 -8.26 -2.43
C ARG A 45 14.45 -6.79 -2.68
N GLN A 46 14.52 -5.96 -1.65
CA GLN A 46 14.81 -4.54 -1.76
C GLN A 46 16.23 -4.21 -1.28
N PRO A 47 16.88 -3.16 -1.80
CA PRO A 47 18.19 -2.72 -1.33
C PRO A 47 18.16 -2.27 0.14
N TYR A 48 18.80 -3.04 1.01
CA TYR A 48 18.94 -2.67 2.42
C TYR A 48 20.15 -1.77 2.65
N SER A 49 19.99 -0.73 3.46
CA SER A 49 21.06 0.13 3.95
C SER A 49 20.84 0.45 5.42
N PRO A 50 21.84 0.23 6.30
CA PRO A 50 21.75 0.62 7.70
C PRO A 50 21.67 2.14 7.90
N GLN A 51 21.98 2.93 6.87
CA GLN A 51 21.90 4.40 6.90
C GLN A 51 20.52 4.92 6.46
N ALA A 52 19.70 4.08 5.82
CA ALA A 52 18.34 4.43 5.44
C ALA A 52 17.38 4.18 6.62
N LYS A 53 16.27 4.93 6.64
CA LYS A 53 15.15 4.71 7.55
C LYS A 53 13.99 4.09 6.77
N TYR A 54 13.42 3.02 7.31
CA TYR A 54 12.34 2.27 6.69
C TYR A 54 11.04 2.49 7.47
N LEU A 55 9.99 2.93 6.77
CA LEU A 55 8.64 2.98 7.31
C LEU A 55 7.84 1.84 6.70
N TYR A 56 7.56 0.80 7.48
CA TYR A 56 6.77 -0.35 7.04
C TYR A 56 5.36 -0.27 7.61
N ILE A 57 4.35 -0.39 6.75
CA ILE A 57 2.94 -0.36 7.14
C ILE A 57 2.28 -1.65 6.69
N THR A 58 1.72 -2.39 7.63
CA THR A 58 0.87 -3.57 7.36
C THR A 58 -0.59 -3.29 7.71
N ARG A 59 -1.51 -4.19 7.36
CA ARG A 59 -2.95 -4.07 7.59
C ARG A 59 -3.53 -5.46 7.83
N ASN A 60 -4.65 -5.57 8.53
CA ASN A 60 -5.26 -6.90 8.70
C ASN A 60 -5.48 -7.60 7.33
N PRO A 61 -5.21 -8.91 7.22
CA PRO A 61 -5.18 -9.62 5.94
C PRO A 61 -6.53 -9.61 5.21
N PHE A 62 -7.64 -9.60 5.95
CA PHE A 62 -8.99 -9.59 5.38
C PHE A 62 -9.28 -8.26 4.63
N ASP A 63 -9.09 -7.12 5.30
CA ASP A 63 -9.26 -5.82 4.64
C ASP A 63 -8.19 -5.56 3.58
N CYS A 64 -6.98 -6.08 3.76
CA CYS A 64 -5.92 -6.01 2.75
C CYS A 64 -6.38 -6.71 1.46
N CYS A 65 -6.88 -7.94 1.56
CA CYS A 65 -7.42 -8.70 0.43
C CYS A 65 -8.53 -7.94 -0.31
N VAL A 66 -9.53 -7.38 0.41
CA VAL A 66 -10.60 -6.58 -0.23
C VAL A 66 -10.05 -5.33 -0.90
N SER A 67 -9.15 -4.61 -0.23
CA SER A 67 -8.55 -3.40 -0.80
C SER A 67 -7.75 -3.72 -2.05
N TYR A 68 -7.04 -4.85 -2.06
CA TYR A 68 -6.23 -5.28 -3.18
C TYR A 68 -7.10 -5.73 -4.36
N TYR A 69 -8.18 -6.47 -4.13
CA TYR A 69 -9.16 -6.78 -5.16
C TYR A 69 -9.64 -5.53 -5.92
N TYR A 70 -10.07 -4.48 -5.21
CA TYR A 70 -10.54 -3.26 -5.87
C TYR A 70 -9.41 -2.47 -6.55
N HIS A 71 -8.19 -2.51 -6.01
CA HIS A 71 -7.02 -1.92 -6.66
C HIS A 71 -6.76 -2.62 -8.01
N THR A 72 -6.69 -3.94 -8.01
CA THR A 72 -6.48 -4.80 -9.19
C THR A 72 -7.62 -4.66 -10.19
N LYS A 73 -8.86 -4.58 -9.72
CA LYS A 73 -10.06 -4.42 -10.57
C LYS A 73 -10.13 -3.06 -11.25
N HIS A 74 -9.81 -1.99 -10.55
CA HIS A 74 -9.96 -0.63 -11.08
C HIS A 74 -8.77 -0.19 -11.93
N LEU A 75 -7.58 -0.77 -11.71
CA LEU A 75 -6.38 -0.41 -12.44
C LEU A 75 -6.20 -1.27 -13.70
N PRO A 76 -6.28 -0.67 -14.90
CA PRO A 76 -6.21 -1.42 -16.16
C PRO A 76 -4.90 -2.19 -16.34
N GLY A 77 -3.81 -1.77 -15.68
CA GLY A 77 -2.51 -2.42 -15.77
C GLY A 77 -2.45 -3.84 -15.21
N TYR A 78 -3.47 -4.26 -14.45
CA TYR A 78 -3.61 -5.64 -14.00
C TYR A 78 -4.42 -6.52 -14.96
N CYS A 79 -5.08 -5.92 -15.95
CA CYS A 79 -5.92 -6.63 -16.92
C CYS A 79 -6.95 -7.58 -16.30
N PHE A 80 -7.41 -7.26 -15.09
CA PHE A 80 -8.28 -8.13 -14.29
C PHE A 80 -9.71 -8.26 -14.85
N GLY A 81 -10.09 -7.38 -15.78
CA GLY A 81 -11.32 -7.51 -16.56
C GLY A 81 -12.59 -7.57 -15.71
N GLN A 82 -13.44 -8.56 -15.98
CA GLN A 82 -14.72 -8.78 -15.29
C GLN A 82 -14.60 -9.80 -14.13
N ALA A 83 -13.38 -10.16 -13.72
CA ALA A 83 -13.18 -11.10 -12.62
C ALA A 83 -13.76 -10.58 -11.30
N THR A 84 -14.23 -11.52 -10.50
CA THR A 84 -14.98 -11.28 -9.26
C THR A 84 -14.06 -11.24 -8.04
N PHE A 85 -14.64 -10.95 -6.88
CA PHE A 85 -13.90 -11.07 -5.62
C PHE A 85 -13.49 -12.52 -5.34
N ASP A 86 -14.32 -13.49 -5.74
CA ASP A 86 -14.02 -14.91 -5.54
C ASP A 86 -12.79 -15.32 -6.36
N ASP A 87 -12.70 -14.87 -7.62
CA ASP A 87 -11.53 -15.11 -8.47
C ASP A 87 -10.26 -14.48 -7.87
N PHE A 88 -10.36 -13.25 -7.36
CA PHE A 88 -9.24 -12.58 -6.71
C PHE A 88 -8.83 -13.27 -5.41
N PHE A 89 -9.79 -13.75 -4.63
CA PHE A 89 -9.54 -14.42 -3.37
C PHE A 89 -8.67 -15.66 -3.59
N GLU A 90 -8.93 -16.45 -4.63
CA GLU A 90 -8.09 -17.60 -4.99
C GLU A 90 -6.63 -17.18 -5.23
N LEU A 91 -6.41 -16.14 -6.04
CA LEU A 91 -5.06 -15.60 -6.30
C LEU A 91 -4.39 -15.13 -5.01
N PHE A 92 -5.13 -14.43 -4.15
CA PHE A 92 -4.59 -13.88 -2.91
C PHE A 92 -4.12 -14.97 -1.94
N ILE A 93 -4.91 -16.03 -1.75
CA ILE A 93 -4.56 -17.10 -0.81
C ILE A 93 -3.48 -18.04 -1.32
N THR A 94 -3.31 -18.17 -2.64
CA THR A 94 -2.21 -18.94 -3.24
C THR A 94 -0.92 -18.13 -3.33
N GLY A 95 -1.02 -16.79 -3.25
CA GLY A 95 0.10 -15.86 -3.41
C GLY A 95 0.38 -15.49 -4.86
N ASP A 96 -0.55 -15.80 -5.78
CA ASP A 96 -0.47 -15.49 -7.21
C ASP A 96 -0.93 -14.04 -7.51
N VAL A 97 -0.41 -13.10 -6.72
CA VAL A 97 -0.65 -11.64 -6.85
C VAL A 97 0.67 -10.90 -7.03
N GLU A 98 0.62 -9.62 -7.41
CA GLU A 98 1.84 -8.80 -7.50
C GLU A 98 2.53 -8.75 -6.13
N PHE A 99 3.85 -8.86 -6.13
CA PHE A 99 4.70 -8.95 -4.92
C PHE A 99 4.54 -10.22 -4.07
N GLY A 100 3.73 -11.20 -4.50
CA GLY A 100 3.70 -12.56 -3.95
C GLY A 100 2.78 -12.76 -2.74
N ASP A 101 3.01 -13.84 -1.99
CA ASP A 101 2.18 -14.19 -0.83
C ASP A 101 2.22 -13.11 0.25
N TYR A 102 1.03 -12.70 0.70
CA TYR A 102 0.85 -11.66 1.70
C TYR A 102 1.59 -11.95 3.00
N PHE A 103 1.54 -13.20 3.49
CA PHE A 103 2.11 -13.56 4.77
C PHE A 103 3.63 -13.71 4.70
N ASP A 104 4.16 -14.24 3.59
CA ASP A 104 5.61 -14.25 3.34
C ASP A 104 6.16 -12.83 3.29
N HIS A 105 5.47 -11.94 2.57
CA HIS A 105 5.84 -10.52 2.52
C HIS A 105 5.79 -9.88 3.91
N LEU A 106 4.72 -10.09 4.66
CA LEU A 106 4.57 -9.57 6.03
C LEU A 106 5.67 -10.08 6.96
N LEU A 107 5.89 -11.39 7.01
CA LEU A 107 6.86 -12.02 7.91
C LEU A 107 8.29 -11.59 7.57
N SER A 108 8.61 -11.39 6.28
CA SER A 108 9.92 -10.89 5.86
C SER A 108 10.27 -9.57 6.54
N TRP A 109 9.32 -8.64 6.68
CA TRP A 109 9.53 -7.36 7.35
C TRP A 109 9.31 -7.43 8.87
N TYR A 110 8.40 -8.31 9.33
CA TYR A 110 8.11 -8.47 10.75
C TYR A 110 9.32 -8.97 11.55
N ALA A 111 10.19 -9.78 10.93
CA ALA A 111 11.46 -10.19 11.51
C ALA A 111 12.38 -9.00 11.86
N HIS A 112 12.25 -7.89 11.14
CA HIS A 112 13.06 -6.67 11.29
C HIS A 112 12.35 -5.55 12.05
N ARG A 113 11.16 -5.82 12.62
CA ARG A 113 10.33 -4.79 13.27
C ARG A 113 11.00 -4.08 14.46
N SER A 114 12.03 -4.71 15.04
CA SER A 114 12.78 -4.20 16.17
C SER A 114 14.13 -3.58 15.77
N ASP A 115 14.46 -3.56 14.48
CA ASP A 115 15.67 -2.93 14.00
C ASP A 115 15.60 -1.41 14.23
N PRO A 116 16.71 -0.76 14.64
CA PRO A 116 16.69 0.65 15.03
C PRO A 116 16.33 1.61 13.87
N ASN A 117 16.47 1.15 12.63
CA ASN A 117 16.17 1.91 11.42
C ASN A 117 14.86 1.46 10.73
N VAL A 118 14.01 0.69 11.42
CA VAL A 118 12.69 0.26 10.94
C VAL A 118 11.59 0.77 11.88
N LEU A 119 10.64 1.51 11.34
CA LEU A 119 9.39 1.85 12.03
C LEU A 119 8.27 1.00 11.45
N PHE A 120 7.84 0.01 12.22
CA PHE A 120 6.75 -0.89 11.89
C PHE A 120 5.42 -0.34 12.43
N LEU A 121 4.41 -0.22 11.58
CA LEU A 121 3.08 0.32 11.92
C LEU A 121 1.98 -0.55 11.32
N THR A 122 0.79 -0.50 11.92
CA THR A 122 -0.42 -1.03 11.29
C THR A 122 -1.31 0.09 10.75
N TYR A 123 -2.04 -0.18 9.68
CA TYR A 123 -3.04 0.74 9.15
C TYR A 123 -4.12 1.06 10.20
N GLU A 124 -4.45 0.09 11.05
CA GLU A 124 -5.40 0.27 12.15
C GLU A 124 -4.90 1.24 13.21
N GLU A 125 -3.60 1.21 13.55
CA GLU A 125 -2.97 2.22 14.40
C GLU A 125 -3.05 3.61 13.78
N LEU A 126 -2.70 3.74 12.48
CA LEU A 126 -2.77 5.01 11.76
C LEU A 126 -4.18 5.58 11.74
N LYS A 127 -5.21 4.71 11.66
CA LYS A 127 -6.62 5.12 11.62
C LYS A 127 -7.19 5.45 12.99
N ARG A 128 -6.72 4.78 14.04
CA ARG A 128 -7.20 4.98 15.41
C ARG A 128 -6.79 6.34 15.96
N ASP A 129 -5.54 6.74 15.74
CA ASP A 129 -5.04 8.07 16.10
C ASP A 129 -4.01 8.56 15.08
N THR A 130 -4.51 9.19 14.01
CA THR A 130 -3.67 9.75 12.95
C THR A 130 -2.71 10.81 13.48
N SER A 131 -3.10 11.58 14.50
CA SER A 131 -2.27 12.67 15.04
C SER A 131 -1.05 12.11 15.77
N ALA A 132 -1.28 11.14 16.66
CA ALA A 132 -0.20 10.44 17.35
C ALA A 132 0.73 9.71 16.35
N ALA A 133 0.16 9.08 15.32
CA ALA A 133 0.95 8.44 14.26
C ALA A 133 1.85 9.43 13.51
N VAL A 134 1.35 10.62 13.17
CA VAL A 134 2.15 11.69 12.52
C VAL A 134 3.33 12.10 13.41
N VAL A 135 3.12 12.28 14.71
CA VAL A 135 4.19 12.63 15.65
C VAL A 135 5.20 11.48 15.81
N LYS A 136 4.72 10.23 15.87
CA LYS A 136 5.57 9.03 15.93
C LYS A 136 6.48 8.91 14.71
N ILE A 137 5.91 9.08 13.51
CA ILE A 137 6.67 9.07 12.24
C ILE A 137 7.68 10.22 12.22
N ALA A 138 7.28 11.42 12.62
CA ALA A 138 8.19 12.57 12.66
C ALA A 138 9.39 12.31 13.58
N GLY A 139 9.17 11.79 14.80
CA GLY A 139 10.25 11.47 15.74
C GLY A 139 11.19 10.38 15.22
N PHE A 140 10.64 9.36 14.56
CA PHE A 140 11.46 8.34 13.90
C PHE A 140 12.32 8.92 12.77
N LEU A 141 11.78 9.85 11.98
CA LEU A 141 12.54 10.56 10.95
C LEU A 141 13.61 11.48 11.54
N GLY A 142 13.41 12.01 12.75
CA GLY A 142 14.35 12.85 13.50
C GLY A 142 13.64 13.64 14.59
N GLU A 143 14.25 13.76 15.77
CA GLU A 143 13.65 14.47 16.91
C GLU A 143 13.39 15.94 16.59
N GLU A 144 14.18 16.55 15.70
CA GLU A 144 13.95 17.91 15.21
C GLU A 144 12.59 18.09 14.53
N TYR A 145 12.08 17.05 13.84
CA TYR A 145 10.76 17.10 13.21
C TYR A 145 9.65 16.98 14.24
N ALA A 146 9.77 16.05 15.19
CA ALA A 146 8.81 15.92 16.29
C ALA A 146 8.76 17.21 17.14
N ALA A 147 9.92 17.74 17.52
CA ALA A 147 10.01 19.01 18.25
C ALA A 147 9.37 20.16 17.48
N ARG A 148 9.56 20.22 16.15
CA ARG A 148 8.89 21.20 15.30
C ARG A 148 7.38 21.06 15.33
N LEU A 149 6.85 19.84 15.18
CA LEU A 149 5.40 19.60 15.24
C LEU A 149 4.80 19.97 16.61
N ARG A 150 5.54 19.77 17.71
CA ARG A 150 5.12 20.21 19.05
C ARG A 150 5.12 21.74 19.19
N ARG A 151 6.12 22.44 18.64
CA ARG A 151 6.21 23.91 18.68
C ARG A 151 5.20 24.60 17.76
N GLU A 152 4.83 23.97 16.66
CA GLU A 152 3.93 24.51 15.65
C GLU A 152 2.69 23.59 15.45
N PRO A 153 1.72 23.53 16.39
CA PRO A 153 0.57 22.63 16.28
C PRO A 153 -0.26 22.80 14.99
N ALA A 154 -0.25 24.01 14.41
CA ALA A 154 -0.87 24.28 13.12
C ALA A 154 -0.28 23.45 11.96
N LEU A 155 1.00 23.04 12.04
CA LEU A 155 1.59 22.10 11.06
C LEU A 155 0.93 20.73 11.14
N VAL A 156 0.67 20.23 12.35
CA VAL A 156 -0.04 18.95 12.54
C VAL A 156 -1.43 19.05 11.92
N GLY A 157 -2.16 20.15 12.16
CA GLY A 157 -3.46 20.41 11.54
C GLY A 157 -3.42 20.35 10.01
N ARG A 158 -2.43 20.99 9.37
CA ARG A 158 -2.25 20.93 7.90
C ARG A 158 -1.93 19.53 7.39
N ILE A 159 -1.10 18.77 8.11
CA ILE A 159 -0.78 17.38 7.74
C ILE A 159 -2.04 16.52 7.83
N LEU A 160 -2.80 16.64 8.93
CA LEU A 160 -4.05 15.90 9.13
C LEU A 160 -5.10 16.25 8.08
N GLU A 161 -5.23 17.53 7.73
CA GLU A 161 -6.11 17.98 6.66
C GLU A 161 -5.69 17.38 5.31
N ALA A 162 -4.41 17.44 4.95
CA ALA A 162 -3.91 16.86 3.70
C ALA A 162 -4.08 15.33 3.66
N ALA A 163 -3.89 14.65 4.78
CA ALA A 163 -4.07 13.20 4.94
C ALA A 163 -5.52 12.78 5.17
N ALA A 164 -6.48 13.71 5.24
CA ALA A 164 -7.89 13.38 5.41
C ALA A 164 -8.41 12.65 4.17
N LEU A 165 -9.28 11.65 4.38
CA LEU A 165 -9.80 10.78 3.32
C LEU A 165 -10.37 11.57 2.13
N GLY A 166 -11.20 12.58 2.39
CA GLY A 166 -11.80 13.40 1.34
C GLY A 166 -10.77 14.17 0.51
N ASN A 167 -9.69 14.65 1.12
CA ASN A 167 -8.63 15.35 0.40
C ASN A 167 -7.74 14.37 -0.37
N MET A 168 -7.41 13.21 0.21
CA MET A 168 -6.74 12.14 -0.53
C MET A 168 -7.55 11.69 -1.75
N LYS A 169 -8.87 11.53 -1.64
CA LYS A 169 -9.74 11.22 -2.79
C LYS A 169 -9.62 12.25 -3.91
N LYS A 170 -9.71 13.55 -3.58
CA LYS A 170 -9.56 14.64 -4.56
C LYS A 170 -8.22 14.58 -5.30
N VAL A 171 -7.13 14.31 -4.55
CA VAL A 171 -5.78 14.28 -5.11
C VAL A 171 -5.53 13.03 -5.96
N PHE A 172 -6.00 11.86 -5.52
CA PHE A 172 -5.58 10.57 -6.08
C PHE A 172 -6.60 9.90 -7.00
N ASN A 173 -7.89 10.24 -6.93
CA ASN A 173 -8.92 9.63 -7.79
C ASN A 173 -9.19 10.40 -9.09
N SER A 174 -8.53 11.54 -9.30
CA SER A 174 -8.76 12.43 -10.45
C SER A 174 -7.91 12.11 -11.69
N CYS A 175 -7.25 10.94 -11.75
CA CYS A 175 -6.30 10.64 -12.83
C CYS A 175 -6.28 9.17 -13.26
N ASP A 176 -5.90 8.97 -14.53
CA ASP A 176 -5.68 7.66 -15.15
C ASP A 176 -4.32 7.06 -14.77
N PHE A 177 -4.28 5.73 -14.71
CA PHE A 177 -3.05 4.94 -14.55
C PHE A 177 -2.74 4.28 -15.89
N PRO A 178 -1.85 4.86 -16.72
CA PRO A 178 -1.53 4.26 -18.01
C PRO A 178 -0.85 2.91 -17.80
N VAL A 179 -1.21 1.91 -18.59
CA VAL A 179 -0.51 0.62 -18.62
C VAL A 179 0.86 0.86 -19.28
N THR A 180 1.93 0.27 -18.76
CA THR A 180 3.24 0.36 -19.42
C THR A 180 3.27 -0.56 -20.65
N GLU A 181 4.00 -0.18 -21.70
CA GLU A 181 4.14 -1.01 -22.91
C GLU A 181 4.67 -2.41 -22.58
N GLU A 182 5.58 -2.49 -21.60
CA GLU A 182 6.15 -3.75 -21.11
C GLU A 182 5.11 -4.65 -20.44
N LYS A 183 4.25 -4.09 -19.56
CA LYS A 183 3.13 -4.84 -18.97
C LYS A 183 2.11 -5.26 -20.03
N ALA A 184 1.80 -4.40 -20.99
CA ALA A 184 0.90 -4.73 -22.09
C ALA A 184 1.46 -5.86 -22.98
N ALA A 185 2.78 -5.90 -23.19
CA ALA A 185 3.46 -6.96 -23.93
C ALA A 185 3.55 -8.30 -23.18
N SER A 186 3.34 -8.31 -21.86
CA SER A 186 3.32 -9.54 -21.03
C SER A 186 1.95 -10.21 -20.90
N LEU A 187 0.89 -9.59 -21.45
CA LEU A 187 -0.48 -10.11 -21.34
C LEU A 187 -0.68 -11.41 -22.12
N LYS A 188 -1.59 -12.26 -21.63
CA LYS A 188 -1.96 -13.50 -22.32
C LYS A 188 -2.66 -13.16 -23.64
N GLU A 189 -2.55 -14.04 -24.63
CA GLU A 189 -3.10 -13.83 -25.98
C GLU A 189 -4.60 -13.51 -25.95
N GLN A 190 -5.37 -14.15 -25.08
CA GLN A 190 -6.81 -13.89 -24.90
C GLN A 190 -7.11 -12.48 -24.37
N GLU A 191 -6.24 -11.92 -23.52
CA GLU A 191 -6.38 -10.56 -22.98
C GLU A 191 -5.99 -9.50 -24.01
N ARG A 192 -5.01 -9.81 -24.87
CA ARG A 192 -4.66 -8.99 -26.04
C ARG A 192 -5.79 -8.98 -27.06
N GLN A 193 -6.41 -10.11 -27.34
CA GLN A 193 -7.52 -10.22 -28.29
C GLN A 193 -8.79 -9.48 -27.82
N ALA A 194 -8.96 -9.31 -26.50
CA ALA A 194 -10.07 -8.53 -25.93
C ALA A 194 -9.86 -7.01 -26.00
N ALA A 195 -8.65 -6.55 -26.30
CA ALA A 195 -8.34 -5.14 -26.56
C ALA A 195 -8.06 -4.94 -28.05
N ALA A 196 -8.60 -3.91 -28.69
CA ALA A 196 -8.38 -3.71 -30.11
C ALA A 196 -6.91 -3.31 -30.43
N SER A 197 -6.15 -2.84 -29.43
CA SER A 197 -4.70 -2.62 -29.53
C SER A 197 -4.00 -2.51 -28.15
N VAL A 198 -2.67 -2.71 -28.13
CA VAL A 198 -1.80 -2.38 -26.98
C VAL A 198 -1.96 -0.90 -26.58
N GLU A 199 -2.14 -0.01 -27.55
CA GLU A 199 -2.33 1.41 -27.32
C GLU A 199 -3.67 1.73 -26.61
N GLU A 200 -4.72 0.95 -26.90
CA GLU A 200 -6.00 1.05 -26.18
C GLU A 200 -5.85 0.60 -24.73
N LEU A 201 -5.17 -0.52 -24.47
CA LEU A 201 -4.84 -0.99 -23.12
C LEU A 201 -4.06 0.07 -22.33
N VAL A 202 -3.04 0.67 -22.94
CA VAL A 202 -2.19 1.73 -22.35
C VAL A 202 -2.99 2.98 -21.98
N ARG A 203 -4.03 3.32 -22.74
CA ARG A 203 -4.86 4.51 -22.53
C ARG A 203 -6.14 4.28 -21.73
N ARG A 204 -6.44 3.04 -21.29
CA ARG A 204 -7.67 2.78 -20.54
C ARG A 204 -7.68 3.60 -19.25
N PRO A 205 -8.77 4.35 -18.98
CA PRO A 205 -8.91 5.07 -17.73
C PRO A 205 -9.19 4.11 -16.57
N MET A 206 -8.87 4.54 -15.35
CA MET A 206 -9.22 3.79 -14.14
C MET A 206 -10.75 3.75 -14.00
N THR A 207 -11.32 2.58 -13.72
CA THR A 207 -12.78 2.36 -13.72
C THR A 207 -13.44 2.53 -12.35
N GLY A 208 -12.70 3.00 -11.34
CA GLY A 208 -13.18 3.19 -9.97
C GLY A 208 -12.27 4.09 -9.13
N GLU A 209 -12.33 3.98 -7.80
CA GLU A 209 -11.53 4.82 -6.89
C GLU A 209 -10.22 4.13 -6.47
N PHE A 210 -9.10 4.85 -6.55
CA PHE A 210 -7.82 4.43 -5.95
C PHE A 210 -7.87 4.56 -4.43
N VAL A 211 -8.27 5.75 -3.94
CA VAL A 211 -8.62 5.99 -2.54
C VAL A 211 -10.11 5.69 -2.36
N ARG A 212 -10.41 4.50 -1.82
CA ARG A 212 -11.77 3.95 -1.74
C ARG A 212 -12.51 4.34 -0.46
N LYS A 213 -12.59 3.46 0.55
CA LYS A 213 -13.40 3.70 1.77
C LYS A 213 -12.62 4.24 2.97
N GLY A 214 -11.31 3.94 3.06
CA GLY A 214 -10.49 4.39 4.20
C GLY A 214 -10.94 3.86 5.57
N ALA A 215 -11.62 2.70 5.61
CA ALA A 215 -12.24 2.11 6.81
C ALA A 215 -11.53 0.81 7.25
N VAL A 216 -11.75 0.41 8.50
CA VAL A 216 -11.34 -0.89 9.06
C VAL A 216 -12.59 -1.74 9.23
N GLY A 217 -12.54 -3.02 8.84
CA GLY A 217 -13.66 -3.97 8.94
C GLY A 217 -14.57 -4.03 7.71
N ASP A 218 -14.17 -3.43 6.58
CA ASP A 218 -14.97 -3.48 5.34
C ASP A 218 -15.04 -4.90 4.75
N TRP A 219 -14.10 -5.76 5.13
CA TRP A 219 -14.05 -7.16 4.70
C TRP A 219 -15.33 -7.96 5.00
N LYS A 220 -16.07 -7.62 6.06
CA LYS A 220 -17.28 -8.35 6.51
C LYS A 220 -18.39 -8.44 5.45
N GLY A 221 -18.46 -7.45 4.56
CA GLY A 221 -19.44 -7.43 3.47
C GLY A 221 -18.99 -8.14 2.20
N HIS A 222 -17.79 -8.74 2.18
CA HIS A 222 -17.19 -9.32 0.97
C HIS A 222 -16.91 -10.81 1.12
N PHE A 223 -16.46 -11.25 2.29
CA PHE A 223 -16.10 -12.65 2.51
C PHE A 223 -17.33 -13.52 2.76
N SER A 224 -17.44 -14.62 2.02
CA SER A 224 -18.32 -15.73 2.39
C SER A 224 -17.78 -16.49 3.61
N PRO A 225 -18.63 -17.22 4.36
CA PRO A 225 -18.18 -18.03 5.50
C PRO A 225 -17.06 -19.03 5.13
N VAL A 226 -17.13 -19.61 3.93
CA VAL A 226 -16.11 -20.56 3.44
C VAL A 226 -14.77 -19.85 3.21
N GLN A 227 -14.79 -18.66 2.60
CA GLN A 227 -13.57 -17.86 2.42
C GLN A 227 -12.96 -17.43 3.74
N VAL A 228 -13.78 -17.09 4.74
CA VAL A 228 -13.28 -16.80 6.10
C VAL A 228 -12.51 -17.98 6.66
N GLN A 229 -13.08 -19.20 6.61
CA GLN A 229 -12.41 -20.40 7.10
C GLN A 229 -11.10 -20.68 6.36
N ARG A 230 -11.07 -20.51 5.04
CA ARG A 230 -9.86 -20.70 4.24
C ARG A 230 -8.77 -19.67 4.54
N MET A 231 -9.15 -18.41 4.76
CA MET A 231 -8.21 -17.37 5.19
C MET A 231 -7.67 -17.66 6.59
N LEU A 232 -8.51 -18.11 7.53
CA LEU A 232 -8.08 -18.50 8.87
C LEU A 232 -7.08 -19.65 8.84
N GLU A 233 -7.34 -20.69 8.05
CA GLU A 233 -6.40 -21.80 7.88
C GLU A 233 -5.08 -21.32 7.24
N ARG A 234 -5.15 -20.43 6.24
CA ARG A 234 -3.95 -19.82 5.65
C ARG A 234 -3.15 -19.04 6.69
N ILE A 235 -3.81 -18.21 7.50
CA ILE A 235 -3.19 -17.46 8.60
C ILE A 235 -2.51 -18.43 9.56
N ARG A 236 -3.22 -19.48 10.01
CA ARG A 236 -2.72 -20.46 10.96
C ARG A 236 -1.45 -21.15 10.45
N VAL A 237 -1.46 -21.59 9.19
CA VAL A 237 -0.32 -22.27 8.57
C VAL A 237 0.85 -21.32 8.35
N LYS A 238 0.60 -20.14 7.75
CA LYS A 238 1.67 -19.22 7.36
C LYS A 238 2.32 -18.51 8.53
N THR A 239 1.56 -18.26 9.60
CA THR A 239 2.06 -17.54 10.79
C THR A 239 2.40 -18.46 11.95
N ALA A 240 2.40 -19.78 11.73
CA ALA A 240 2.75 -20.78 12.72
C ALA A 240 4.12 -20.49 13.36
N GLY A 241 4.16 -20.44 14.69
CA GLY A 241 5.39 -20.16 15.44
C GLY A 241 5.76 -18.67 15.53
N SER A 242 4.88 -17.75 15.15
CA SER A 242 5.08 -16.30 15.29
C SER A 242 3.96 -15.63 16.10
N ASP A 243 4.26 -14.46 16.66
CA ASP A 243 3.32 -13.55 17.33
C ASP A 243 2.74 -12.48 16.38
N VAL A 244 2.93 -12.62 15.06
CA VAL A 244 2.56 -11.58 14.08
C VAL A 244 1.07 -11.25 14.11
N MET A 245 0.21 -12.22 14.42
CA MET A 245 -1.24 -11.99 14.48
C MET A 245 -1.67 -11.19 15.72
N ASP A 246 -0.80 -11.04 16.72
CA ASP A 246 -1.06 -10.18 17.89
C ASP A 246 -1.13 -8.70 17.51
N LEU A 247 -0.60 -8.32 16.34
CA LEU A 247 -0.78 -6.98 15.76
C LEU A 247 -2.25 -6.55 15.65
N TRP A 248 -3.17 -7.54 15.58
CA TRP A 248 -4.60 -7.32 15.39
C TRP A 248 -5.46 -7.95 16.49
N LYS A 249 -4.88 -8.24 17.66
CA LYS A 249 -5.61 -8.83 18.80
C LYS A 249 -6.72 -7.94 19.37
N ASP A 250 -6.66 -6.64 19.12
CA ASP A 250 -7.61 -5.65 19.66
C ASP A 250 -8.65 -5.19 18.63
N ILE A 251 -8.69 -5.83 17.45
CA ILE A 251 -9.70 -5.56 16.42
C ILE A 251 -10.56 -6.80 16.16
N ASP A 252 -11.73 -6.55 15.57
CA ASP A 252 -12.70 -7.58 15.24
C ASP A 252 -12.33 -8.31 13.94
N ILE A 253 -11.33 -9.21 14.07
CA ILE A 253 -10.97 -10.21 13.07
C ILE A 253 -11.36 -11.61 13.57
N PRO A 254 -11.83 -12.51 12.69
CA PRO A 254 -12.13 -13.89 13.06
C PRO A 254 -10.89 -14.60 13.61
N ARG A 255 -11.09 -15.61 14.45
CA ARG A 255 -10.03 -16.42 15.08
C ARG A 255 -10.39 -17.89 15.03
#